data_AF-A0A3C0KXH7-F1
#
_entry.id   AF-A0A3C0KXH7-F1
#
_cell.length_a   1.000
_cell.length_b   1.000
_cell.length_c   1.000
_cell.angle_alpha   90.00
_cell.angle_beta   90.00
_cell.angle_gamma   90.00
#
_symmetry.space_group_name_H-M   'P 1'
#
loop_
_entity.id
_entity.type
_entity.pdbx_description
1 polymer ?
#
loop_
_entity_poly.entity_id
_entity_poly.type
_entity_poly.pdbx_seq_one_letter_code
_entity_poly.pdbx_strand_id
1 'polypeptide(L)'
;MIAHFAEQGRIAVHIENHLYPALLGLLFWEVIFTPIAGAFHHPFQRGPADLDEADFVQRRAAPFAQRFDKLSTLSQRQHQLKQCFKEKFGLANPFVHWSAIELPELLFVLNHTSWLALTAIFHRILQSPKKFRTGFPDLLVFHAAHYELIEVKGPGDRLQTHQTAWLHFLSAQGVQVSVLNVANTDDLAKAP
;
A
#
# COMPACT_ATOMS: atom_id res chain seq x y z
N MET A 1 -18.92 -10.39 -3.55
CA MET A 1 -18.32 -9.50 -2.54
C MET A 1 -18.38 -8.04 -2.94
N ILE A 2 -17.74 -7.59 -4.03
CA ILE A 2 -17.92 -6.21 -4.51
C ILE A 2 -19.41 -5.89 -4.75
N ALA A 3 -20.16 -6.82 -5.36
CA ALA A 3 -21.60 -6.70 -5.55
C ALA A 3 -22.38 -6.51 -4.22
N HIS A 4 -21.94 -7.15 -3.13
CA HIS A 4 -22.56 -7.01 -1.81
C HIS A 4 -22.36 -5.59 -1.24
N PHE A 5 -21.19 -4.99 -1.45
CA PHE A 5 -20.96 -3.59 -1.09
C PHE A 5 -21.77 -2.65 -1.99
N ALA A 6 -21.85 -2.94 -3.30
CA ALA A 6 -22.61 -2.15 -4.25
C ALA A 6 -24.12 -2.14 -3.92
N GLU A 7 -24.69 -3.27 -3.49
CA GLU A 7 -26.08 -3.39 -3.01
C GLU A 7 -26.35 -2.52 -1.77
N GLN A 8 -25.32 -2.23 -0.97
CA GLN A 8 -25.38 -1.32 0.17
C GLN A 8 -25.05 0.13 -0.20
N GLY A 9 -24.88 0.43 -1.49
CA GLY A 9 -24.47 1.75 -1.97
C GLY A 9 -23.02 2.10 -1.64
N ARG A 10 -22.17 1.12 -1.31
CA ARG A 10 -20.73 1.30 -1.02
C ARG A 10 -19.90 0.91 -2.25
N ILE A 11 -18.82 1.66 -2.48
CA ILE A 11 -17.85 1.35 -3.54
C ILE A 11 -16.70 0.55 -2.90
N ALA A 12 -16.39 -0.62 -3.46
CA ALA A 12 -15.30 -1.47 -3.01
C ALA A 12 -14.44 -1.89 -4.21
N VAL A 13 -13.11 -1.88 -4.03
CA VAL A 13 -12.13 -2.27 -5.05
C VAL A 13 -11.13 -3.27 -4.46
N HIS A 14 -10.67 -4.21 -5.29
CA HIS A 14 -9.60 -5.13 -4.91
C HIS A 14 -8.25 -4.43 -5.12
N ILE A 15 -7.48 -4.29 -4.04
CA ILE A 15 -6.15 -3.66 -4.05
C ILE A 15 -5.03 -4.61 -3.59
N GLU A 16 -5.37 -5.60 -2.75
CA GLU A 16 -4.43 -6.50 -2.08
C GLU A 16 -3.18 -5.76 -1.55
N ASN A 17 -2.01 -6.24 -1.96
CA ASN A 17 -0.69 -5.77 -1.54
C ASN A 17 -0.19 -4.54 -2.29
N HIS A 18 -1.04 -3.85 -3.07
CA HIS A 18 -0.57 -2.84 -4.02
C HIS A 18 -0.76 -1.40 -3.55
N LEU A 19 -1.72 -1.12 -2.66
CA LEU A 19 -2.07 0.26 -2.28
C LEU A 19 -0.90 1.04 -1.64
N TYR A 20 -0.47 0.65 -0.44
CA TYR A 20 0.58 1.38 0.28
C TYR A 20 1.97 1.24 -0.36
N PRO A 21 2.35 0.07 -0.92
CA PRO A 21 3.56 -0.03 -1.72
C PRO A 21 3.55 0.93 -2.93
N ALA A 22 2.44 1.05 -3.66
CA ALA A 22 2.37 1.99 -4.78
C ALA A 22 2.52 3.45 -4.32
N LEU A 23 1.86 3.84 -3.22
CA LEU A 23 2.06 5.16 -2.62
C LEU A 23 3.53 5.42 -2.27
N LEU A 24 4.20 4.47 -1.62
CA LEU A 24 5.64 4.56 -1.33
C LEU A 24 6.45 4.70 -2.62
N GLY A 25 6.23 3.81 -3.59
CA GLY A 25 6.97 3.77 -4.85
C GLY A 25 6.87 5.05 -5.67
N LEU A 26 5.68 5.66 -5.71
CA LEU A 26 5.42 6.89 -6.45
C LEU A 26 5.87 8.15 -5.70
N LEU A 27 5.66 8.20 -4.38
CA LEU A 27 6.11 9.34 -3.58
C LEU A 27 7.63 9.38 -3.41
N PHE A 28 8.31 8.23 -3.42
CA PHE A 28 9.76 8.12 -3.18
C PHE A 28 10.55 7.60 -4.39
N TRP A 29 9.99 7.67 -5.61
CA TRP A 29 10.61 7.15 -6.83
C TRP A 29 12.09 7.57 -6.97
N GLU A 30 12.39 8.86 -6.85
CA GLU A 30 13.76 9.39 -6.98
C GLU A 30 14.72 8.86 -5.91
N VAL A 31 14.21 8.62 -4.70
CA VAL A 31 15.02 8.08 -3.61
C VAL A 31 15.33 6.61 -3.85
N ILE A 32 14.32 5.82 -4.24
CA ILE A 32 14.48 4.39 -4.56
C ILE A 32 15.52 4.20 -5.67
N PHE A 33 15.47 5.06 -6.70
CA PHE A 33 16.37 5.01 -7.85
C PHE A 33 17.63 5.90 -7.72
N THR A 34 17.99 6.33 -6.49
CA THR A 34 19.25 7.05 -6.26
C THR A 34 20.44 6.16 -6.68
N PRO A 35 21.39 6.68 -7.48
CA PRO A 35 22.47 5.90 -8.09
C PRO A 35 23.59 5.60 -7.09
N ILE A 36 23.32 4.68 -6.17
CA ILE A 36 24.31 4.18 -5.22
C ILE A 36 25.23 3.17 -5.92
N ALA A 37 26.54 3.22 -5.62
CA ALA A 37 27.52 2.29 -6.19
C ALA A 37 27.12 0.83 -5.94
N GLY A 38 27.05 0.03 -7.01
CA GLY A 38 26.63 -1.37 -6.93
C GLY A 38 25.11 -1.59 -6.82
N ALA A 39 24.27 -0.55 -6.84
CA ALA A 39 22.81 -0.72 -6.87
C ALA A 39 22.29 -1.02 -8.29
N PHE A 40 23.00 -0.55 -9.33
CA PHE A 40 22.61 -0.72 -10.73
C PHE A 40 23.82 -1.17 -11.56
N HIS A 41 23.70 -2.33 -12.19
CA HIS A 41 24.70 -3.00 -13.03
C HIS A 41 24.30 -3.02 -14.50
N HIS A 42 23.00 -3.02 -14.83
CA HIS A 42 22.53 -3.01 -16.22
C HIS A 42 21.20 -2.26 -16.42
N PRO A 43 20.89 -1.76 -17.65
CA PRO A 43 19.71 -0.93 -17.92
C PRO A 43 18.35 -1.60 -17.68
N PHE A 44 18.29 -2.94 -17.72
CA PHE A 44 17.03 -3.69 -17.60
C PHE A 44 16.62 -4.04 -16.15
N GLN A 45 17.30 -3.51 -15.14
CA GLN A 45 16.93 -3.75 -13.75
C GLN A 45 15.56 -3.13 -13.43
N ARG A 46 14.68 -3.94 -12.82
CA ARG A 46 13.36 -3.47 -12.34
C ARG A 46 13.44 -2.54 -11.12
N GLY A 47 14.59 -2.53 -10.44
CA GLY A 47 14.86 -1.78 -9.23
C GLY A 47 16.32 -1.94 -8.77
N PRO A 48 16.74 -1.24 -7.72
CA PRO A 48 18.08 -1.36 -7.17
C PRO A 48 18.36 -2.78 -6.66
N ALA A 49 19.54 -3.31 -6.94
CA ALA A 49 19.98 -4.64 -6.49
C ALA A 49 20.09 -4.73 -4.96
N ASP A 50 20.34 -3.61 -4.28
CA ASP A 50 20.46 -3.53 -2.84
C ASP A 50 19.11 -3.34 -2.11
N LEU A 51 17.97 -3.49 -2.80
CA LEU A 51 16.64 -3.21 -2.22
C LEU A 51 16.34 -4.04 -0.96
N ASP A 52 16.72 -5.31 -0.96
CA ASP A 52 16.44 -6.24 0.13
C ASP A 52 17.61 -6.35 1.13
N GLU A 53 18.66 -5.56 0.94
CA GLU A 53 19.81 -5.48 1.86
C GLU A 53 19.45 -4.66 3.10
N ALA A 54 20.01 -5.06 4.25
CA ALA A 54 19.69 -4.46 5.54
C ALA A 54 20.04 -2.96 5.62
N ASP A 55 20.99 -2.49 4.81
CA ASP A 55 21.46 -1.11 4.78
C ASP A 55 20.83 -0.28 3.65
N PHE A 56 19.86 -0.79 2.89
CA PHE A 56 19.20 -0.08 1.77
C PHE A 56 18.79 1.36 2.15
N VAL A 57 18.12 1.50 3.29
CA VAL A 57 17.65 2.79 3.83
C VAL A 57 18.82 3.62 4.32
N GLN A 58 19.80 3.01 5.00
CA GLN A 58 20.98 3.71 5.53
C GLN A 58 21.80 4.35 4.40
N ARG A 59 22.02 3.62 3.29
CA ARG A 59 22.74 4.11 2.10
C ARG A 59 22.01 5.28 1.41
N ARG A 60 20.72 5.46 1.69
CA ARG A 60 19.85 6.52 1.16
C ARG A 60 19.27 7.42 2.26
N ALA A 61 19.87 7.47 3.45
CA ALA A 61 19.30 8.13 4.62
C ALA A 61 19.02 9.63 4.37
N ALA A 62 19.99 10.36 3.83
CA ALA A 62 19.84 11.78 3.52
C ALA A 62 18.78 12.04 2.43
N PRO A 63 18.78 11.34 1.26
CA PRO A 63 17.70 11.42 0.29
C PRO A 63 16.30 11.11 0.86
N PHE A 64 16.17 10.09 1.71
CA PHE A 64 14.90 9.78 2.37
C PHE A 64 14.44 10.93 3.27
N ALA A 65 15.31 11.42 4.17
CA ALA A 65 14.99 12.53 5.08
C ALA A 65 14.54 13.78 4.30
N GLN A 66 15.31 14.18 3.29
CA GLN A 66 14.96 15.32 2.43
C GLN A 66 13.61 15.11 1.72
N ARG A 67 13.31 13.87 1.31
CA ARG A 67 12.05 13.56 0.64
C ARG A 67 10.85 13.63 1.58
N PHE A 68 10.99 13.16 2.82
CA PHE A 68 9.95 13.32 3.85
C PHE A 68 9.67 14.80 4.12
N ASP A 69 10.70 15.64 4.21
CA ASP A 69 10.55 17.09 4.43
C ASP A 69 9.85 17.79 3.26
N LYS A 70 10.24 17.46 2.02
CA LYS A 70 9.60 17.98 0.79
C LYS A 70 8.13 17.58 0.67
N LEU A 71 7.73 16.49 1.31
CA LEU A 71 6.36 15.95 1.29
C LEU A 71 5.58 16.31 2.55
N SER A 72 5.98 17.34 3.29
CA SER A 72 5.37 17.75 4.56
C SER A 72 3.91 18.20 4.42
N THR A 73 3.53 18.84 3.31
CA THR A 73 2.13 19.27 3.07
C THR A 73 1.36 18.32 2.17
N LEU A 74 0.03 18.27 2.33
CA LEU A 74 -0.84 17.44 1.49
C LEU A 74 -0.75 17.85 0.01
N SER A 75 -0.68 19.16 -0.28
CA SER A 75 -0.58 19.68 -1.64
C SER A 75 0.69 19.18 -2.36
N GLN A 76 1.84 19.19 -1.68
CA GLN A 76 3.10 18.65 -2.22
C GLN A 76 2.98 17.16 -2.51
N ARG A 77 2.35 16.37 -1.61
CA ARG A 77 2.14 14.94 -1.82
C ARG A 77 1.23 14.66 -3.00
N GLN A 78 0.11 15.37 -3.12
CA GLN A 78 -0.80 15.23 -4.25
C GLN A 78 -0.13 15.60 -5.57
N HIS A 79 0.63 16.71 -5.59
CA HIS A 79 1.36 17.15 -6.77
C HIS A 79 2.39 16.10 -7.20
N GLN A 80 3.21 15.63 -6.26
CA GLN A 80 4.21 14.60 -6.50
C GLN A 80 3.59 13.29 -7.01
N LEU A 81 2.51 12.84 -6.38
CA LEU A 81 1.83 11.60 -6.77
C LEU A 81 1.30 11.71 -8.20
N LYS A 82 0.61 12.80 -8.54
CA LYS A 82 0.05 13.03 -9.89
C LYS A 82 1.15 13.13 -10.95
N GLN A 83 2.21 13.89 -10.69
CA GLN A 83 3.32 14.03 -11.62
C GLN A 83 4.04 12.70 -11.84
N CYS A 84 4.43 12.02 -10.75
CA CYS A 84 5.13 10.75 -10.86
C CYS A 84 4.28 9.68 -11.55
N PHE A 85 2.99 9.59 -11.22
CA PHE A 85 2.08 8.66 -11.88
C PHE A 85 2.04 8.91 -13.39
N LYS A 86 1.89 10.18 -13.82
CA LYS A 86 1.84 10.55 -15.25
C LYS A 86 3.17 10.25 -15.96
N GLU A 87 4.29 10.65 -15.38
CA GLU A 87 5.61 10.57 -16.03
C GLU A 87 6.21 9.16 -16.03
N LYS A 88 5.85 8.35 -15.03
CA LYS A 88 6.44 7.02 -14.82
C LYS A 88 5.50 5.88 -15.18
N PHE A 89 4.28 6.17 -15.64
CA PHE A 89 3.31 5.14 -15.99
C PHE A 89 3.92 4.07 -16.90
N GLY A 90 3.76 2.79 -16.52
CA GLY A 90 4.29 1.66 -17.25
C GLY A 90 5.79 1.35 -17.02
N LEU A 91 6.54 2.23 -16.36
CA LEU A 91 7.95 1.98 -16.04
C LEU A 91 8.08 1.04 -14.83
N ALA A 92 9.10 0.18 -14.84
CA ALA A 92 9.32 -0.76 -13.74
C ALA A 92 9.67 -0.04 -12.42
N ASN A 93 9.02 -0.46 -11.34
CA ASN A 93 9.35 -0.08 -9.97
C ASN A 93 9.01 -1.27 -9.05
N PRO A 94 9.87 -1.61 -8.08
CA PRO A 94 9.65 -2.78 -7.21
C PRO A 94 8.38 -2.65 -6.34
N PHE A 95 7.86 -1.45 -6.11
CA PHE A 95 6.69 -1.22 -5.27
C PHE A 95 5.40 -0.93 -6.05
N VAL A 96 5.47 -0.71 -7.38
CA VAL A 96 4.31 -0.29 -8.18
C VAL A 96 3.91 -1.41 -9.14
N HIS A 97 2.66 -1.86 -9.02
CA HIS A 97 2.03 -2.79 -9.95
C HIS A 97 0.94 -2.04 -10.72
N TRP A 98 1.28 -1.50 -11.89
CA TRP A 98 0.44 -0.54 -12.62
C TRP A 98 -0.97 -1.04 -12.97
N SER A 99 -1.16 -2.35 -13.16
CA SER A 99 -2.47 -2.93 -13.48
C SER A 99 -3.38 -3.14 -12.27
N ALA A 100 -2.89 -2.92 -11.05
CA ALA A 100 -3.63 -3.17 -9.81
C ALA A 100 -3.92 -1.89 -9.00
N ILE A 101 -3.63 -0.72 -9.57
CA ILE A 101 -3.79 0.57 -8.89
C ILE A 101 -4.29 1.64 -9.86
N GLU A 102 -5.20 2.49 -9.40
CA GLU A 102 -5.62 3.68 -10.14
C GLU A 102 -5.32 4.97 -9.37
N LEU A 103 -4.97 6.03 -10.10
CA LEU A 103 -4.63 7.33 -9.50
C LEU A 103 -5.73 7.91 -8.59
N PRO A 104 -7.05 7.80 -8.91
CA PRO A 104 -8.11 8.27 -8.01
C PRO A 104 -8.10 7.57 -6.65
N GLU A 105 -7.87 6.26 -6.61
CA GLU A 105 -7.81 5.46 -5.38
C GLU A 105 -6.64 5.89 -4.51
N LEU A 106 -5.46 6.03 -5.14
CA LEU A 106 -4.25 6.49 -4.46
C LEU A 106 -4.43 7.90 -3.88
N LEU A 107 -5.02 8.82 -4.65
CA LEU A 107 -5.31 10.18 -4.17
C LEU A 107 -6.34 10.18 -3.04
N PHE A 108 -7.37 9.34 -3.13
CA PHE A 108 -8.38 9.24 -2.09
C PHE A 108 -7.75 8.79 -0.77
N VAL A 109 -6.96 7.71 -0.79
CA VAL A 109 -6.27 7.19 0.39
C VAL A 109 -5.25 8.21 0.92
N LEU A 110 -4.50 8.87 0.03
CA LEU A 110 -3.55 9.92 0.41
C LEU A 110 -4.23 11.09 1.15
N ASN A 111 -5.44 11.47 0.73
CA ASN A 111 -6.19 12.58 1.33
C ASN A 111 -6.80 12.23 2.69
N HIS A 112 -7.14 10.95 2.90
CA HIS A 112 -7.83 10.48 4.10
C HIS A 112 -6.91 9.75 5.09
N THR A 113 -5.61 9.67 4.82
CA THR A 113 -4.63 9.09 5.74
C THR A 113 -3.70 10.18 6.25
N SER A 114 -3.52 10.27 7.57
CA SER A 114 -2.59 11.25 8.15
C SER A 114 -1.16 11.00 7.66
N TRP A 115 -0.36 12.06 7.54
CA TRP A 115 1.03 11.90 7.10
C TRP A 115 1.87 11.08 8.09
N LEU A 116 1.54 11.19 9.38
CA LEU A 116 2.17 10.38 10.43
C LEU A 116 1.92 8.88 10.21
N ALA A 117 0.67 8.49 9.94
CA ALA A 117 0.31 7.10 9.66
C ALA A 117 0.98 6.57 8.38
N LEU A 118 0.95 7.33 7.29
CA LEU A 118 1.64 6.95 6.05
C LEU A 118 3.15 6.78 6.26
N THR A 119 3.78 7.69 7.01
CA THR A 119 5.20 7.60 7.33
C THR A 119 5.51 6.33 8.13
N ALA A 120 4.69 5.99 9.12
CA ALA A 120 4.86 4.76 9.89
C ALA A 120 4.71 3.50 9.01
N ILE A 121 3.73 3.48 8.11
CA ILE A 121 3.52 2.39 7.14
C ILE A 121 4.73 2.26 6.21
N PHE A 122 5.22 3.37 5.65
CA PHE A 122 6.37 3.38 4.75
C PHE A 122 7.64 2.91 5.45
N HIS A 123 7.91 3.37 6.68
CA HIS A 123 9.03 2.88 7.47
C HIS A 123 8.94 1.38 7.73
N ARG A 124 7.76 0.85 8.06
CA ARG A 124 7.56 -0.59 8.25
C ARG A 124 7.81 -1.38 6.96
N ILE A 125 7.37 -0.90 5.81
CA ILE A 125 7.69 -1.53 4.50
C ILE A 125 9.21 -1.52 4.28
N LEU A 126 9.86 -0.38 4.50
CA LEU A 126 11.29 -0.17 4.24
C LEU A 126 12.22 -0.95 5.20
N GLN A 127 11.74 -1.37 6.37
CA GLN A 127 12.51 -2.22 7.30
C GLN A 127 12.86 -3.59 6.70
N SER A 128 12.00 -4.13 5.83
CA SER A 128 12.26 -5.36 5.09
C SER A 128 11.29 -5.44 3.91
N PRO A 129 11.63 -4.83 2.76
CA PRO A 129 10.73 -4.76 1.61
C PRO A 129 10.23 -6.13 1.15
N LYS A 130 11.07 -7.16 1.16
CA LYS A 130 10.67 -8.54 0.87
C LYS A 130 9.56 -9.08 1.80
N LYS A 131 9.63 -8.77 3.10
CA LYS A 131 8.71 -9.32 4.12
C LYS A 131 7.44 -8.49 4.27
N PHE A 132 7.57 -7.17 4.19
CA PHE A 132 6.52 -6.23 4.58
C PHE A 132 5.75 -5.65 3.39
N ARG A 133 5.98 -6.13 2.16
CA ARG A 133 5.10 -5.84 1.02
C ARG A 133 3.91 -6.79 0.88
N THR A 134 3.82 -7.83 1.71
CA THR A 134 2.74 -8.83 1.66
C THR A 134 1.92 -8.83 2.93
N GLY A 135 0.65 -9.18 2.82
CA GLY A 135 -0.29 -9.30 3.95
C GLY A 135 -1.19 -8.09 4.18
N PHE A 136 -1.26 -7.16 3.23
CA PHE A 136 -2.24 -6.08 3.31
C PHE A 136 -3.64 -6.61 3.02
N PRO A 137 -4.69 -5.95 3.57
CA PRO A 137 -6.07 -6.36 3.34
C PRO A 137 -6.45 -6.34 1.85
N ASP A 138 -7.33 -7.25 1.44
CA ASP A 138 -7.72 -7.45 0.04
C ASP A 138 -8.47 -6.27 -0.57
N LEU A 139 -9.37 -5.66 0.21
CA LEU A 139 -10.33 -4.66 -0.26
C LEU A 139 -10.04 -3.28 0.30
N LEU A 140 -10.24 -2.28 -0.55
CA LEU A 140 -10.42 -0.88 -0.17
C LEU A 140 -11.89 -0.51 -0.36
N VAL A 141 -12.55 -0.07 0.71
CA VAL A 141 -13.95 0.35 0.69
C VAL A 141 -14.06 1.85 0.97
N PHE A 142 -14.71 2.57 0.07
CA PHE A 142 -14.83 4.02 0.12
C PHE A 142 -16.05 4.46 0.92
N HIS A 143 -15.86 5.47 1.78
CA HIS A 143 -16.91 6.22 2.44
C HIS A 143 -16.78 7.71 2.12
N ALA A 144 -17.81 8.51 2.45
CA ALA A 144 -17.79 9.94 2.14
C ALA A 144 -16.64 10.71 2.82
N ALA A 145 -16.20 10.29 4.01
CA ALA A 145 -15.21 11.00 4.82
C ALA A 145 -14.00 10.14 5.26
N HIS A 146 -13.95 8.87 4.87
CA HIS A 146 -12.88 7.93 5.22
C HIS A 146 -12.87 6.72 4.26
N TYR A 147 -11.96 5.78 4.50
CA TYR A 147 -12.01 4.45 3.88
C TYR A 147 -11.82 3.38 4.95
N GLU A 148 -12.19 2.16 4.58
CA GLU A 148 -11.96 0.94 5.36
C GLU A 148 -11.14 -0.03 4.51
N LEU A 149 -10.19 -0.73 5.13
CA LEU A 149 -9.50 -1.86 4.51
C LEU A 149 -10.03 -3.18 5.07
N ILE A 150 -10.47 -4.07 4.19
CA ILE A 150 -11.13 -5.31 4.60
C ILE A 150 -10.35 -6.51 4.09
N GLU A 151 -9.97 -7.38 5.02
CA GLU A 151 -9.40 -8.69 4.72
C GLU A 151 -10.53 -9.69 4.56
N VAL A 152 -10.58 -10.41 3.45
CA VAL A 152 -11.63 -11.37 3.16
C VAL A 152 -11.17 -12.77 3.55
N LYS A 153 -12.07 -13.53 4.18
CA LYS A 153 -11.88 -14.95 4.43
C LYS A 153 -13.02 -15.77 3.88
N GLY A 154 -12.68 -16.75 3.04
CA GLY A 154 -13.63 -17.75 2.59
C GLY A 154 -13.99 -18.76 3.70
N PRO A 155 -14.95 -19.64 3.44
CA PRO A 155 -15.33 -20.70 4.38
C PRO A 155 -14.11 -21.56 4.76
N GLY A 156 -13.78 -21.62 6.05
CA GLY A 156 -12.66 -22.40 6.57
C GLY A 156 -11.29 -21.71 6.49
N ASP A 157 -11.19 -20.55 5.85
CA ASP A 157 -9.95 -19.78 5.80
C ASP A 157 -9.67 -19.10 7.15
N ARG A 158 -8.38 -19.02 7.48
CA ARG A 158 -7.90 -18.32 8.68
C ARG A 158 -6.97 -17.17 8.29
N LEU A 159 -6.91 -16.17 9.16
CA LEU A 159 -5.92 -15.10 9.05
C LEU A 159 -4.51 -15.68 9.19
N GLN A 160 -3.66 -15.34 8.22
CA GLN A 160 -2.24 -15.66 8.29
C GLN A 160 -1.54 -14.69 9.24
N THR A 161 -0.49 -15.14 9.91
CA THR A 161 0.24 -14.34 10.92
C THR A 161 0.65 -12.95 10.41
N HIS A 162 1.11 -12.86 9.16
CA HIS A 162 1.53 -11.59 8.58
C HIS A 162 0.34 -10.64 8.28
N GLN A 163 -0.85 -11.19 7.96
CA GLN A 163 -2.07 -10.41 7.76
C GLN A 163 -2.56 -9.85 9.09
N THR A 164 -2.63 -10.69 10.13
CA THR A 164 -2.94 -10.25 11.51
C THR A 164 -1.97 -9.15 11.97
N ALA A 165 -0.68 -9.31 11.71
CA ALA A 165 0.31 -8.30 12.08
C ALA A 165 0.11 -6.96 11.35
N TRP A 166 -0.37 -6.97 10.09
CA TRP A 166 -0.71 -5.76 9.35
C TRP A 166 -2.00 -5.12 9.85
N LEU A 167 -3.05 -5.90 10.08
CA LEU A 167 -4.32 -5.39 10.62
C LEU A 167 -4.11 -4.67 11.96
N HIS A 168 -3.40 -5.29 12.91
CA HIS A 168 -3.09 -4.64 14.20
C HIS A 168 -2.28 -3.36 14.03
N PHE A 169 -1.29 -3.37 13.11
CA PHE A 169 -0.46 -2.19 12.88
C PHE A 169 -1.24 -1.04 12.26
N LEU A 170 -2.01 -1.30 11.20
CA LEU A 170 -2.85 -0.32 10.52
C LEU A 170 -3.86 0.30 11.49
N SER A 171 -4.53 -0.55 12.27
CA SER A 171 -5.45 -0.10 13.33
C SER A 171 -4.75 0.81 14.34
N ALA A 172 -3.55 0.45 14.79
CA ALA A 172 -2.75 1.28 15.71
C ALA A 172 -2.30 2.62 15.08
N GLN A 173 -2.25 2.74 13.75
CA GLN A 173 -2.00 4.00 13.04
C GLN A 173 -3.28 4.80 12.75
N GLY A 174 -4.44 4.33 13.21
CA GLY A 174 -5.74 4.98 13.01
C GLY A 174 -6.40 4.69 11.65
N VAL A 175 -5.92 3.68 10.90
CA VAL A 175 -6.59 3.21 9.68
C VAL A 175 -7.70 2.24 10.09
N GLN A 176 -8.91 2.44 9.54
CA GLN A 176 -10.01 1.52 9.79
C GLN A 176 -9.78 0.21 9.03
N VAL A 177 -9.78 -0.89 9.77
CA VAL A 177 -9.59 -2.23 9.22
C VAL A 177 -10.60 -3.21 9.80
N SER A 178 -11.03 -4.18 9.00
CA SER A 178 -11.90 -5.26 9.47
C SER A 178 -11.66 -6.56 8.70
N VAL A 179 -12.33 -7.63 9.14
CA VAL A 179 -12.26 -8.95 8.52
C VAL A 179 -13.67 -9.36 8.13
N LEU A 180 -13.87 -9.70 6.86
CA LEU A 180 -15.15 -10.18 6.33
C LEU A 180 -15.06 -11.69 6.11
N ASN A 181 -15.83 -12.45 6.90
CA ASN A 181 -15.99 -13.89 6.70
C ASN A 181 -17.17 -14.14 5.75
N VAL A 182 -16.90 -14.78 4.61
CA VAL A 182 -17.93 -15.21 3.68
C VAL A 182 -18.37 -16.61 4.07
N ALA A 183 -19.65 -16.77 4.42
CA ALA A 183 -20.25 -18.08 4.67
C ALA A 183 -20.82 -18.66 3.37
N ASN A 184 -20.83 -19.99 3.25
CA ASN A 184 -21.63 -20.66 2.22
C ASN A 184 -23.12 -20.47 2.54
N THR A 185 -23.94 -20.26 1.51
CA THR A 185 -25.40 -20.13 1.65
C THR A 185 -26.06 -21.35 2.31
N ASP A 186 -25.44 -22.53 2.24
CA ASP A 186 -25.92 -23.77 2.87
C ASP A 186 -25.71 -23.82 4.41
N ASP A 187 -24.81 -23.00 4.96
CA ASP A 187 -24.55 -22.97 6.41
C ASP A 187 -25.52 -22.03 7.17
N LEU A 188 -26.11 -21.05 6.48
CA LEU A 188 -27.12 -20.15 7.04
C LEU A 188 -28.47 -20.85 7.25
N ALA A 189 -28.73 -21.97 6.56
CA ALA A 189 -29.93 -22.78 6.72
C ALA A 189 -29.84 -23.80 7.88
N LYS A 190 -28.71 -23.85 8.60
CA LYS A 190 -28.47 -24.77 9.72
C LYS A 190 -28.17 -24.08 11.06
N ALA A 191 -28.26 -22.75 11.12
CA ALA A 191 -28.21 -22.04 12.40
C ALA A 191 -29.56 -22.22 13.13
N PRO A 192 -29.58 -22.71 14.38
CA PRO A 192 -30.81 -22.93 15.14
C PRO A 192 -31.55 -21.65 15.51
#